data_AF-A0A1J0TZH6-F1
#
_entry.id   AF-A0A1J0TZH6-F1
#
_cell.length_a   1.000
_cell.length_b   1.000
_cell.length_c   1.000
_cell.angle_alpha   90.00
_cell.angle_beta   90.00
_cell.angle_gamma   90.00
#
_symmetry.space_group_name_H-M   'P 1'
#
loop_
_entity.id
_entity.type
_entity.pdbx_description
1 polymer ?
#
loop_
_entity_poly.entity_id
_entity_poly.type
_entity_poly.pdbx_seq_one_letter_code
_entity_poly.pdbx_strand_id
1 'polypeptide(L)'
;MGYYYQHKLGFSFHCLQRIRERIPLFKEENDWVIKEKIIKMIDNSSERIETRHNLYIKLDDLEGNLYVVVEKQHRLIVTVTPMSPNKLLDVITKN
;
A
#
# COMPACT_ATOMS: atom_id res chain seq x y z
N MET A 1 0.92 -0.63 -29.63
CA MET A 1 0.55 -1.57 -28.56
C MET A 1 1.01 -1.01 -27.21
N GLY A 2 0.17 -0.22 -26.55
CA GLY A 2 0.43 0.23 -25.18
C GLY A 2 -0.22 -0.76 -24.22
N TYR A 3 0.58 -1.55 -23.51
CA TYR A 3 0.09 -2.40 -22.44
C TYR A 3 -0.35 -1.52 -21.27
N TYR A 4 -1.57 -0.99 -21.32
CA TYR A 4 -2.26 -0.45 -20.15
C TYR A 4 -2.61 -1.63 -19.24
N TYR A 5 -1.66 -2.04 -18.42
CA TYR A 5 -1.93 -3.04 -17.39
C TYR A 5 -2.80 -2.38 -16.32
N GLN A 6 -4.11 -2.53 -16.50
CA GLN A 6 -5.15 -1.88 -15.70
C GLN A 6 -5.28 -2.63 -14.36
N HIS A 7 -4.38 -2.37 -13.41
CA HIS A 7 -4.60 -2.83 -12.03
C HIS A 7 -5.88 -2.17 -11.50
N LYS A 8 -6.82 -3.00 -11.02
CA LYS A 8 -8.15 -2.58 -10.51
C LYS A 8 -8.10 -1.86 -9.15
N LEU A 9 -6.93 -1.40 -8.72
CA LEU A 9 -6.74 -0.70 -7.45
C LEU A 9 -6.70 0.81 -7.70
N GLY A 10 -7.67 1.53 -7.18
CA GLY A 10 -7.69 2.99 -7.21
C GLY A 10 -6.68 3.57 -6.20
N PHE A 11 -6.09 4.73 -6.49
CA PHE A 11 -5.28 5.46 -5.52
C PHE A 11 -6.06 6.65 -5.00
N SER A 12 -6.15 6.81 -3.67
CA SER A 12 -6.66 8.03 -3.06
C SER A 12 -5.77 9.23 -3.39
N PHE A 13 -6.36 10.43 -3.48
CA PHE A 13 -5.62 11.69 -3.65
C PHE A 13 -4.54 11.86 -2.57
N HIS A 14 -4.86 11.54 -1.32
CA HIS A 14 -3.92 11.65 -0.21
C HIS A 14 -2.88 10.53 -0.16
N CYS A 15 -3.14 9.39 -0.82
CA CYS A 15 -2.25 8.24 -0.76
C CYS A 15 -0.89 8.54 -1.41
N LEU A 16 -0.88 9.19 -2.57
CA LEU A 16 0.36 9.52 -3.29
C LEU A 16 1.26 10.45 -2.47
N GLN A 17 0.66 11.47 -1.83
CA GLN A 17 1.40 12.37 -0.95
C GLN A 17 2.00 11.60 0.23
N ARG A 18 1.24 10.72 0.88
CA ARG A 18 1.73 9.91 2.00
C ARG A 18 2.85 8.97 1.59
N ILE A 19 2.76 8.37 0.41
CA ILE A 19 3.81 7.51 -0.15
C ILE A 19 5.12 8.30 -0.28
N ARG A 20 5.05 9.53 -0.83
CA ARG A 20 6.22 10.42 -0.96
C ARG A 20 6.83 10.83 0.38
N GLU A 21 5.99 11.10 1.37
CA GLU A 21 6.44 11.48 2.72
C GLU A 21 7.10 10.32 3.46
N ARG A 22 6.61 9.09 3.25
CA ARG A 22 7.02 7.91 4.02
C ARG A 22 8.15 7.11 3.39
N ILE A 23 8.31 7.20 2.08
CA ILE A 23 9.28 6.39 1.33
C ILE A 23 10.27 7.35 0.65
N PRO A 24 11.52 7.46 1.14
CA PRO A 24 12.50 8.39 0.61
C PRO A 24 12.77 8.17 -0.88
N LEU A 25 12.71 6.91 -1.34
CA LEU A 25 12.91 6.51 -2.73
C LEU A 25 11.88 7.11 -3.70
N PHE A 26 10.71 7.53 -3.21
CA PHE A 26 9.62 8.06 -4.04
C PHE A 26 9.52 9.58 -4.00
N LYS A 27 10.44 10.27 -3.32
CA LYS A 27 10.34 11.72 -3.09
C LYS A 27 10.41 12.56 -4.37
N GLU A 28 11.23 12.14 -5.33
CA GLU A 28 11.47 12.85 -6.61
C GLU A 28 10.87 12.11 -7.82
N GLU A 29 10.15 11.01 -7.56
CA GLU A 29 9.58 10.16 -8.60
C GLU A 29 8.24 10.72 -9.12
N ASN A 30 7.98 10.47 -10.40
CA ASN A 30 6.71 10.82 -11.03
C ASN A 30 5.57 9.96 -10.46
N ASP A 31 4.38 10.57 -10.31
CA ASP A 31 3.17 9.90 -9.80
C ASP A 31 2.89 8.56 -10.49
N TRP A 32 3.13 8.50 -11.80
CA TRP A 32 2.92 7.29 -12.59
C TRP A 32 3.90 6.16 -12.21
N VAL A 33 5.18 6.48 -12.05
CA VAL A 33 6.21 5.51 -11.67
C VAL A 33 5.98 5.01 -10.24
N ILE A 34 5.56 5.90 -9.33
CA ILE A 34 5.20 5.54 -7.96
C ILE A 34 4.07 4.50 -7.96
N LYS A 35 3.02 4.73 -8.75
CA LYS A 35 1.89 3.79 -8.85
C LYS A 35 2.34 2.42 -9.34
N GLU A 36 3.12 2.36 -10.43
CA GLU A 36 3.65 1.09 -10.95
C GLU A 36 4.53 0.35 -9.94
N LYS A 37 5.42 1.06 -9.26
CA LYS A 37 6.32 0.46 -8.27
C LYS A 37 5.55 -0.09 -7.07
N ILE A 38 4.59 0.68 -6.53
CA ILE A 38 3.75 0.24 -5.40
C ILE A 38 2.95 -1.01 -5.77
N ILE A 39 2.39 -1.05 -6.99
CA ILE A 39 1.67 -2.21 -7.49
C ILE A 39 2.58 -3.44 -7.54
N LYS A 40 3.78 -3.31 -8.11
CA LYS A 40 4.75 -4.42 -8.18
C LYS A 40 5.13 -4.92 -6.77
N MET A 41 5.32 -4.01 -5.83
CA MET A 41 5.61 -4.35 -4.43
C MET A 41 4.42 -5.07 -3.76
N ILE A 42 3.19 -4.67 -4.06
CA ILE A 42 1.98 -5.35 -3.58
C ILE A 42 1.87 -6.76 -4.13
N ASP A 43 2.17 -6.95 -5.42
CA ASP A 43 2.14 -8.28 -6.05
C ASP A 43 3.22 -9.21 -5.50
N ASN A 44 4.41 -8.67 -5.20
CA ASN A 44 5.52 -9.40 -4.57
C ASN A 44 5.36 -9.61 -3.05
N SER A 45 4.39 -8.92 -2.43
CA SER A 45 4.19 -8.98 -0.98
C SER A 45 3.80 -10.38 -0.50
N SER A 46 4.52 -10.87 0.50
CA SER A 46 4.30 -12.18 1.13
C SER A 46 3.27 -12.12 2.26
N GLU A 47 3.19 -10.99 2.97
CA GLU A 47 2.30 -10.83 4.12
C GLU A 47 1.10 -9.94 3.80
N ARG A 48 -0.09 -10.54 3.89
CA ARG A 48 -1.38 -9.87 3.69
C ARG A 48 -2.27 -10.14 4.89
N ILE A 49 -2.68 -9.07 5.56
CA ILE A 49 -3.56 -9.11 6.71
C ILE A 49 -4.90 -8.54 6.29
N GLU A 50 -5.91 -9.39 6.26
CA GLU A 50 -7.25 -9.00 5.88
C GLU A 50 -8.10 -8.68 7.11
N THR A 51 -8.88 -7.62 7.01
CA THR A 51 -9.91 -7.24 7.99
C THR A 51 -11.28 -7.21 7.34
N ARG A 52 -12.33 -6.93 8.13
CA ARG A 52 -13.70 -6.79 7.61
C ARG A 52 -13.79 -5.75 6.49
N HIS A 53 -13.15 -4.60 6.66
CA HIS A 53 -13.27 -3.46 5.75
C HIS A 53 -11.99 -3.18 4.94
N ASN A 54 -10.83 -3.44 5.53
CA ASN A 54 -9.53 -3.09 4.96
C ASN A 54 -8.64 -4.33 4.71
N LEU A 55 -7.71 -4.20 3.79
CA LEU A 55 -6.65 -5.15 3.51
C LEU A 55 -5.33 -4.43 3.73
N TYR A 56 -4.51 -4.98 4.62
CA TYR A 56 -3.18 -4.47 4.93
C TYR A 56 -2.17 -5.35 4.21
N ILE A 57 -1.34 -4.76 3.37
CA ILE A 57 -0.35 -5.47 2.56
C ILE A 57 1.03 -4.95 2.94
N LYS A 58 1.93 -5.84 3.37
CA LYS A 58 3.28 -5.45 3.78
C LYS A 58 4.14 -5.18 2.56
N LEU A 59 4.91 -4.10 2.57
CA LEU A 59 5.91 -3.82 1.53
C LEU A 59 7.24 -4.44 1.96
N ASP A 60 7.46 -5.70 1.57
CA ASP A 60 8.67 -6.45 1.96
C ASP A 60 9.97 -5.87 1.36
N ASP A 61 9.86 -5.17 0.22
CA ASP A 61 10.99 -4.53 -0.46
C ASP A 61 11.52 -3.26 0.27
N LEU A 62 10.82 -2.78 1.30
CA LEU A 62 11.17 -1.55 2.01
C LEU A 62 11.58 -1.83 3.45
N GLU A 63 12.64 -1.16 3.90
CA GLU A 63 13.06 -1.22 5.30
C GLU A 63 12.06 -0.48 6.20
N GLY A 64 11.66 -1.15 7.28
CA GLY A 64 10.62 -0.67 8.18
C GLY A 64 9.26 -1.26 7.80
N ASN A 65 8.54 -1.75 8.81
CA ASN A 65 7.24 -2.42 8.70
C ASN A 65 6.15 -1.53 8.07
N LEU A 66 6.24 -1.28 6.77
CA LEU A 66 5.38 -0.42 5.98
C LEU A 66 4.25 -1.26 5.41
N TYR A 67 3.02 -0.81 5.69
CA TYR A 67 1.82 -1.45 5.21
C TYR A 67 1.06 -0.50 4.31
N VAL A 68 0.65 -1.02 3.16
CA VAL A 68 -0.34 -0.42 2.28
C VAL A 68 -1.72 -0.80 2.82
N VAL A 69 -2.56 0.20 3.04
CA VAL A 69 -3.95 0.01 3.47
C VAL A 69 -4.86 0.16 2.27
N VAL A 70 -5.56 -0.91 1.92
CA VAL A 70 -6.51 -0.99 0.81
C VAL A 70 -7.92 -1.17 1.38
N GLU A 71 -8.83 -0.29 1.03
CA GLU A 71 -10.24 -0.46 1.34
C GLU A 71 -10.87 -1.49 0.39
N LYS A 72 -11.52 -2.52 0.94
CA LYS A 72 -12.06 -3.64 0.15
C LYS A 72 -13.27 -3.27 -0.70
N GLN A 73 -14.15 -2.39 -0.17
CA GLN A 73 -15.40 -2.02 -0.83
C GLN A 73 -15.14 -1.32 -2.17
N HIS A 74 -14.24 -0.35 -2.18
CA HIS A 74 -13.90 0.44 -3.36
C HIS A 74 -12.60 0.00 -4.05
N ARG A 75 -11.91 -1.01 -3.50
CA ARG A 75 -10.59 -1.46 -3.97
C ARG A 75 -9.62 -0.29 -4.10
N LEU A 76 -9.60 0.55 -3.07
CA LEU A 76 -8.91 1.83 -3.09
C LEU A 76 -7.77 1.84 -2.08
N ILE A 77 -6.58 2.16 -2.54
CA ILE A 77 -5.42 2.38 -1.68
C ILE A 77 -5.60 3.71 -0.96
N VAL A 78 -5.85 3.61 0.33
CA VAL A 78 -6.18 4.76 1.19
C VAL A 78 -4.90 5.46 1.64
N THR A 79 -3.93 4.69 2.16
CA THR A 79 -2.71 5.24 2.73
C THR A 79 -1.60 4.19 2.84
N VAL A 80 -0.38 4.65 3.06
CA VAL A 80 0.77 3.83 3.44
C VAL A 80 1.22 4.27 4.84
N THR A 81 1.27 3.32 5.77
CA THR A 81 1.63 3.61 7.16
C THR A 81 2.65 2.61 7.68
N PRO A 82 3.68 3.06 8.41
CA PRO A 82 4.46 2.15 9.24
C PRO A 82 3.55 1.65 10.37
N MET A 83 3.54 0.34 10.61
CA MET A 83 2.85 -0.26 11.75
C MET A 83 3.85 -0.84 12.73
N SER A 84 3.63 -0.55 14.01
CA SER A 84 4.30 -1.27 15.09
C SER A 84 3.68 -2.66 15.27
N PRO A 85 4.44 -3.66 15.75
CA PRO A 85 3.92 -5.01 15.99
C PRO A 85 2.67 -5.04 16.88
N ASN A 86 2.62 -4.18 17.90
CA ASN A 86 1.47 -4.07 18.80
C ASN A 86 0.21 -3.61 18.05
N LYS A 87 0.32 -2.59 17.19
CA LYS A 87 -0.81 -2.11 16.38
C LYS A 87 -1.28 -3.16 15.38
N LEU A 88 -0.36 -3.93 14.82
CA LEU A 88 -0.68 -5.00 13.91
C LEU A 88 -1.45 -6.12 14.60
N LEU A 89 -1.03 -6.50 15.82
CA LEU A 89 -1.75 -7.45 16.65
C LEU A 89 -3.15 -6.94 17.03
N ASP A 90 -3.28 -5.66 17.39
CA ASP A 90 -4.58 -5.00 17.64
C ASP A 90 -5.51 -5.12 16.42
N VAL A 91 -5.00 -4.91 15.21
CA VAL A 91 -5.77 -5.01 13.96
C VAL A 91 -6.22 -6.45 13.69
N ILE A 92 -5.36 -7.43 13.96
CA ILE A 92 -5.69 -8.85 13.80
C ILE A 92 -6.72 -9.29 14.85
N THR A 93 -6.59 -8.83 16.09
CA THR A 93 -7.42 -9.28 17.22
C THR A 93 -8.79 -8.59 17.28
N LYS A 94 -8.92 -7.37 16.77
CA LYS A 94 -10.19 -6.61 16.73
C LYS A 94 -11.07 -6.93 15.51
N ASN A 95 -10.67 -7.88 14.68
CA ASN A 95 -11.45 -8.36 13.53
C ASN A 95 -12.70 -9.16 13.90
#